data_AF-A0ABC8UJY0-F1
#
_entry.id   AF-A0ABC8UJY0-F1
#
_cell.length_a   1.000
_cell.length_b   1.000
_cell.length_c   1.000
_cell.angle_alpha   90.00
_cell.angle_beta   90.00
_cell.angle_gamma   90.00
#
_symmetry.space_group_name_H-M   'P 1'
#
loop_
_entity.id
_entity.type
_entity.pdbx_description
1 polymer ?
#
loop_
_entity_poly.entity_id
_entity_poly.type
_entity_poly.pdbx_seq_one_letter_code
_entity_poly.pdbx_strand_id
1 'polypeptide(L)'
;MGGVPLYFGHGNRSKEICDFNALDSKDVEEKYIFCDFNSQISVFQQLDEMYRTGAAGAIFSSDSGQFLRPCDFDMPFVTVIPKVGDLVKEYLIKTKNPTVSIEFVIILLGTKPAPQVADFHPEGLV
;
A
#
# COMPACT_ATOMS: atom_id res chain seq x y z
N MET A 1 -15.03 11.70 14.44
CA MET A 1 -14.28 10.50 14.00
C MET A 1 -12.81 10.90 13.93
N GLY A 2 -11.97 10.36 14.81
CA GLY A 2 -10.56 10.74 14.90
C GLY A 2 -9.71 10.01 13.86
N GLY A 3 -8.66 10.65 13.35
CA GLY A 3 -7.71 10.00 12.45
C GLY A 3 -6.93 8.88 13.17
N VAL A 4 -6.63 7.80 12.45
CA VAL A 4 -5.80 6.70 12.94
C VAL A 4 -4.33 7.07 12.74
N PRO A 5 -3.41 6.79 13.69
CA PRO A 5 -2.01 7.11 13.49
C PRO A 5 -1.42 6.37 12.29
N LEU A 6 -0.55 7.06 11.56
CA LEU A 6 0.15 6.51 10.40
C LEU A 6 1.63 6.33 10.74
N TYR A 7 2.14 5.12 10.53
CA TYR A 7 3.54 4.76 10.72
C TYR A 7 4.28 4.83 9.38
N PHE A 8 5.48 5.40 9.42
CA PHE A 8 6.43 5.35 8.31
C PHE A 8 7.82 5.08 8.87
N GLY A 9 8.51 4.08 8.31
CA GLY A 9 9.85 3.64 8.71
C GLY A 9 10.99 4.61 8.36
N HIS A 10 10.74 5.91 8.42
CA HIS A 10 11.63 6.96 7.92
C HIS A 10 13.06 6.80 8.46
N GLY A 11 14.03 6.80 7.54
CA GLY A 11 15.46 6.68 7.89
C GLY A 11 15.97 5.24 7.92
N ASN A 12 15.12 4.24 7.72
CA ASN A 12 15.53 2.85 7.50
C ASN A 12 14.85 2.31 6.22
N ARG A 13 15.63 2.15 5.15
CA ARG A 13 15.08 1.79 3.84
C ARG A 13 14.25 0.50 3.85
N SER A 14 14.66 -0.53 4.59
CA SER A 14 13.90 -1.79 4.69
C SER A 14 12.55 -1.57 5.39
N LYS A 15 12.49 -0.70 6.41
CA LYS A 15 11.23 -0.32 7.05
C LYS A 15 10.39 0.61 6.18
N GLU A 16 11.01 1.52 5.43
CA GLU A 16 10.31 2.43 4.53
C GLU A 16 9.55 1.68 3.45
N ILE A 17 10.11 0.59 2.91
CA ILE A 17 9.50 -0.20 1.82
C ILE A 17 8.66 -1.38 2.33
N CYS A 18 8.54 -1.55 3.65
CA CYS A 18 7.90 -2.72 4.28
C CYS A 18 8.48 -4.03 3.74
N ASP A 19 9.80 -4.13 3.75
CA ASP A 19 10.50 -5.35 3.34
C ASP A 19 10.15 -6.51 4.29
N PHE A 20 10.37 -7.73 3.82
CA PHE A 20 9.99 -8.92 4.57
C PHE A 20 10.69 -8.95 5.95
N ASN A 21 9.91 -9.08 7.02
CA ASN A 21 10.35 -9.04 8.42
C ASN A 21 11.05 -7.73 8.85
N ALA A 22 10.86 -6.61 8.13
CA ALA A 22 11.52 -5.35 8.48
C ALA A 22 10.81 -4.59 9.59
N LEU A 23 9.48 -4.68 9.68
CA LEU A 23 8.66 -3.93 10.63
C LEU A 23 8.56 -4.65 11.98
N ASP A 24 8.58 -3.86 13.04
CA ASP A 24 8.35 -4.36 14.39
C ASP A 24 6.87 -4.26 14.73
N SER A 25 6.20 -5.35 15.10
CA SER A 25 4.76 -5.34 15.42
C SER A 25 4.40 -4.29 16.47
N LYS A 26 5.27 -4.07 17.46
CA LYS A 26 5.07 -3.05 18.52
C LYS A 26 5.04 -1.62 17.99
N ASP A 27 5.72 -1.36 16.87
CA ASP A 27 5.77 -0.03 16.27
C ASP A 27 4.49 0.28 15.47
N VAL A 28 3.82 -0.75 14.96
CA VAL A 28 2.74 -0.63 13.96
C VAL A 28 1.38 -1.15 14.44
N GLU A 29 1.32 -1.79 15.60
CA GLU A 29 0.09 -2.21 16.26
C GLU A 29 -0.88 -1.02 16.40
N GLU A 30 -2.14 -1.22 16.02
CA GLU A 30 -3.21 -0.20 15.99
C GLU A 30 -2.94 1.02 15.08
N LYS A 31 -1.96 0.93 14.17
CA LYS A 31 -1.62 2.00 13.22
C LYS A 31 -1.79 1.55 11.79
N TYR A 32 -2.03 2.52 10.91
CA TYR A 32 -1.85 2.30 9.49
C TYR A 32 -0.36 2.38 9.18
N ILE A 33 0.10 1.62 8.18
CA ILE A 33 1.48 1.72 7.69
C ILE A 33 1.51 2.36 6.30
N PHE A 34 2.54 3.15 6.02
CA PHE A 34 2.87 3.59 4.67
C PHE A 34 4.12 2.84 4.19
N CYS A 35 4.00 2.18 3.04
CA CYS A 35 5.10 1.47 2.40
C CYS A 35 5.48 2.19 1.10
N ASP A 36 6.71 2.66 1.05
CA ASP A 36 7.30 3.38 -0.06
C ASP A 36 7.56 2.47 -1.26
N PHE A 37 7.65 3.09 -2.44
CA PHE A 37 7.84 2.37 -3.68
C PHE A 37 9.23 1.73 -3.77
N ASN A 38 9.26 0.49 -4.26
CA ASN A 38 10.47 -0.22 -4.63
C ASN A 38 10.19 -1.09 -5.86
N SER A 39 11.00 -0.99 -6.91
CA SER A 39 10.85 -1.75 -8.15
C SER A 39 11.18 -3.25 -8.03
N GLN A 40 11.76 -3.67 -6.90
CA GLN A 40 12.17 -5.06 -6.62
C GLN A 40 11.17 -5.78 -5.71
N ILE A 41 10.24 -5.05 -5.08
CA ILE A 41 9.29 -5.59 -4.12
C ILE A 41 7.88 -5.35 -4.64
N SER A 42 7.10 -6.42 -4.78
CA SER A 42 5.70 -6.32 -5.18
C SER A 42 4.81 -5.93 -4.00
N VAL A 43 3.61 -5.40 -4.31
CA VAL A 43 2.59 -5.11 -3.29
C VAL A 43 2.22 -6.36 -2.47
N PHE A 44 2.31 -7.56 -3.07
CA PHE A 44 2.00 -8.82 -2.38
C PHE A 44 2.97 -9.11 -1.23
N GLN A 45 4.26 -8.84 -1.40
CA GLN A 45 5.22 -8.98 -0.31
C GLN A 45 4.94 -7.95 0.81
N GLN A 46 4.56 -6.72 0.44
CA GLN A 46 4.21 -5.69 1.42
C GLN A 46 2.91 -6.03 2.18
N LEU A 47 1.96 -6.71 1.52
CA LEU A 47 0.76 -7.27 2.13
C LEU A 47 1.11 -8.36 3.15
N ASP A 48 2.02 -9.30 2.80
CA ASP A 48 2.49 -10.33 3.74
C ASP A 48 3.09 -9.71 5.00
N GLU A 49 3.86 -8.64 4.85
CA GLU A 49 4.43 -7.91 5.99
C GLU A 49 3.35 -7.19 6.82
N MET A 50 2.33 -6.62 6.18
CA MET A 50 1.16 -6.05 6.87
C MET A 50 0.42 -7.12 7.69
N TYR A 51 0.17 -8.30 7.11
CA TYR A 51 -0.46 -9.43 7.81
C TYR A 51 0.35 -9.90 9.00
N ARG A 52 1.66 -10.09 8.80
CA ARG A 52 2.56 -10.58 9.84
C ARG A 52 2.64 -9.64 11.03
N THR A 53 2.63 -8.34 10.78
CA THR A 53 2.85 -7.33 11.82
C THR A 53 1.60 -7.01 12.62
N GLY A 54 0.41 -7.29 12.08
CA GLY A 54 -0.87 -6.95 12.73
C GLY A 54 -1.19 -5.46 12.63
N ALA A 55 -0.67 -4.77 11.61
CA ALA A 55 -1.03 -3.38 11.36
C ALA A 55 -2.54 -3.23 11.16
N ALA A 56 -3.10 -2.09 11.58
CA ALA A 56 -4.54 -1.82 11.45
C ALA A 56 -4.98 -1.56 10.00
N GLY A 57 -4.02 -1.36 9.09
CA GLY A 57 -4.23 -1.15 7.66
C GLY A 57 -3.00 -0.57 6.97
N ALA A 58 -3.07 -0.30 5.67
CA ALA A 58 -1.91 0.20 4.91
C ALA A 58 -2.22 1.15 3.76
N ILE A 59 -1.19 1.92 3.38
CA ILE A 59 -1.11 2.67 2.13
C ILE A 59 0.17 2.18 1.41
N PHE A 60 0.02 1.49 0.30
CA PHE A 60 1.14 1.00 -0.50
C PHE A 60 1.38 1.92 -1.69
N SER A 61 2.62 2.38 -1.86
CA SER A 61 3.09 3.01 -3.09
C SER A 61 3.62 1.92 -4.04
N SER A 62 2.85 1.58 -5.07
CA SER A 62 3.19 0.45 -5.96
C SER A 62 2.68 0.64 -7.39
N ASP A 63 3.44 0.15 -8.36
CA ASP A 63 3.02 -0.01 -9.76
C ASP A 63 2.34 -1.37 -10.02
N SER A 64 2.39 -2.28 -9.04
CA SER A 64 1.80 -3.62 -9.12
C SER A 64 0.39 -3.73 -8.52
N GLY A 65 -0.18 -2.62 -8.02
CA GLY A 65 -1.52 -2.61 -7.41
C GLY A 65 -2.65 -3.07 -8.33
N GLN A 66 -2.47 -2.93 -9.65
CA GLN A 66 -3.44 -3.39 -10.66
C GLN A 66 -3.58 -4.92 -10.75
N PHE A 67 -2.64 -5.67 -10.19
CA PHE A 67 -2.66 -7.13 -10.18
C PHE A 67 -3.40 -7.70 -8.97
N LEU A 68 -3.82 -6.85 -8.03
CA LEU A 68 -4.63 -7.26 -6.88
C LEU A 68 -6.01 -7.73 -7.33
N ARG A 69 -6.46 -8.82 -6.71
CA ARG A 69 -7.76 -9.44 -6.94
C ARG A 69 -8.69 -9.11 -5.78
N PRO A 70 -10.01 -9.23 -5.95
CA PRO A 70 -10.97 -8.99 -4.87
C PRO A 70 -10.69 -9.77 -3.57
N CYS A 71 -10.11 -10.97 -3.68
CA CYS A 71 -9.75 -11.79 -2.51
C CYS A 71 -8.55 -11.25 -1.72
N ASP A 72 -7.75 -10.36 -2.28
CA ASP A 72 -6.56 -9.81 -1.63
C ASP A 72 -6.93 -8.62 -0.71
N PHE A 73 -8.20 -8.18 -0.67
CA PHE A 73 -8.73 -7.07 0.14
C PHE A 73 -9.48 -7.56 1.39
N ASP A 74 -8.87 -8.41 2.21
CA ASP A 74 -9.42 -8.90 3.48
C ASP A 74 -9.06 -8.00 4.70
N MET A 75 -8.15 -7.05 4.50
CA MET A 75 -7.77 -6.00 5.44
C MET A 75 -7.85 -4.61 4.80
N PRO A 76 -8.00 -3.53 5.61
CA PRO A 76 -8.17 -2.20 5.06
C PRO A 76 -6.84 -1.65 4.53
N PHE A 77 -6.71 -1.54 3.22
CA PHE A 77 -5.57 -0.84 2.61
C PHE A 77 -5.94 -0.16 1.29
N VAL A 78 -5.06 0.73 0.85
CA VAL A 78 -5.13 1.36 -0.47
C VAL A 78 -3.78 1.25 -1.17
N THR A 79 -3.80 0.99 -2.47
CA THR A 79 -2.62 1.10 -3.32
C THR A 79 -2.68 2.40 -4.11
N VAL A 80 -1.62 3.19 -4.06
CA VAL A 80 -1.45 4.40 -4.87
C VAL A 80 -0.30 4.22 -5.85
N ILE A 81 -0.39 4.85 -7.01
CA ILE A 81 0.71 4.86 -7.97
C ILE A 81 1.94 5.57 -7.38
N PRO A 82 3.18 5.23 -7.79
CA PRO A 82 4.40 5.76 -7.19
C PRO A 82 4.44 7.29 -7.09
N LYS A 83 3.98 7.99 -8.13
CA LYS A 83 3.89 9.46 -8.15
C LYS A 83 3.05 10.05 -7.02
N VAL A 84 1.95 9.38 -6.66
CA VAL A 84 1.10 9.81 -5.53
C VAL A 84 1.74 9.40 -4.21
N GLY A 85 2.37 8.22 -4.16
CA GLY A 85 3.14 7.77 -3.01
C GLY A 85 4.27 8.72 -2.61
N ASP A 86 4.98 9.31 -3.57
CA ASP A 86 6.01 10.33 -3.30
C ASP A 86 5.43 11.54 -2.55
N LEU A 87 4.22 11.97 -2.91
CA LEU A 87 3.53 13.08 -2.22
C LEU A 87 3.14 12.70 -0.79
N VAL A 88 2.66 11.47 -0.59
CA VAL A 88 2.35 10.93 0.74
C VAL A 88 3.61 10.84 1.60
N LYS A 89 4.71 10.34 1.04
CA LYS A 89 6.03 10.27 1.69
C LYS A 89 6.52 11.65 2.12
N GLU A 90 6.45 12.64 1.23
CA GLU A 90 6.83 14.01 1.57
C GLU A 90 6.00 14.59 2.74
N TYR A 91 4.69 14.34 2.73
CA TYR A 91 3.80 14.75 3.81
C TYR A 91 4.21 14.10 5.15
N LEU A 92 4.49 12.80 5.14
CA LEU A 92 4.90 12.02 6.30
C LEU A 92 6.21 12.52 6.92
N ILE A 93 7.19 12.88 6.10
CA ILE A 93 8.49 13.39 6.56
C ILE A 93 8.36 14.78 7.20
N LYS A 94 7.46 15.62 6.66
CA LYS A 94 7.27 17.01 7.13
C LYS A 94 6.33 17.13 8.33
N THR A 95 5.51 16.11 8.59
CA THR A 95 4.44 16.17 9.59
C THR A 95 4.82 15.40 10.86
N LYS A 96 4.65 16.03 12.02
CA LYS A 96 4.77 15.32 13.31
C LYS A 96 3.46 14.61 13.62
N ASN A 97 3.52 13.33 13.96
CA ASN A 97 2.36 12.49 14.30
C ASN A 97 1.27 12.49 13.20
N PRO A 98 1.59 12.03 11.98
CA PRO A 98 0.62 11.97 10.89
C PRO A 98 -0.53 11.03 11.26
N THR A 99 -1.74 11.41 10.84
CA THR A 99 -2.93 10.59 10.98
C THR A 99 -3.62 10.46 9.64
N VAL A 100 -4.37 9.37 9.46
CA VAL A 100 -5.14 9.11 8.25
C VAL A 100 -6.59 8.79 8.61
N SER A 101 -7.49 9.17 7.72
CA SER A 101 -8.87 8.69 7.69
C SER A 101 -9.10 8.09 6.31
N ILE A 102 -9.42 6.80 6.26
CA ILE A 102 -9.68 6.09 5.02
C ILE A 102 -11.18 5.77 4.97
N GLU A 103 -11.84 6.26 3.93
CA GLU A 103 -13.23 5.94 3.63
C GLU A 103 -13.28 5.01 2.41
N PHE A 104 -13.76 3.79 2.62
CA PHE A 104 -13.94 2.80 1.56
C PHE A 104 -15.33 2.98 0.93
N VAL A 105 -15.39 3.86 -0.04
CA VAL A 105 -16.50 3.96 -0.98
C VAL A 105 -15.88 4.25 -2.33
N ILE A 106 -16.56 3.90 -3.43
CA ILE A 106 -16.37 4.37 -4.83
C ILE A 106 -16.19 3.17 -5.78
N ILE A 107 -17.32 2.65 -6.28
CA ILE A 107 -17.32 2.00 -7.59
C ILE A 107 -17.08 3.10 -8.61
N LEU A 108 -15.93 3.09 -9.27
CA LEU A 108 -15.61 4.05 -10.33
C LEU A 108 -15.86 3.40 -11.70
N LEU A 109 -16.81 3.94 -12.46
CA LEU A 109 -17.09 3.53 -13.83
C LEU A 109 -16.38 4.47 -14.82
N GLY A 110 -15.89 3.93 -15.95
CA GLY A 110 -15.33 4.74 -17.04
C GLY A 110 -13.88 5.19 -16.85
N THR A 111 -13.07 4.44 -16.09
CA THR A 111 -11.62 4.66 -15.99
C THR A 111 -10.92 4.48 -17.36
N LYS A 112 -9.77 5.13 -17.56
CA LYS A 112 -9.00 5.04 -18.81
C LYS A 112 -7.57 4.56 -18.54
N PRO A 113 -6.99 3.68 -19.38
CA PRO A 113 -7.63 3.06 -20.54
C PRO A 113 -8.63 1.97 -20.13
N ALA A 114 -9.79 1.93 -20.78
CA ALA A 114 -10.74 0.83 -20.69
C ALA A 114 -11.41 0.64 -22.07
N PRO A 115 -11.59 -0.60 -22.57
CA PRO A 115 -11.17 -1.87 -21.95
C PRO A 115 -9.64 -2.10 -22.01
N GLN A 116 -9.13 -3.01 -21.18
CA GLN A 116 -7.75 -3.53 -21.23
C GLN A 116 -7.77 -5.07 -21.20
N VAL A 117 -6.75 -5.69 -21.79
CA VAL A 117 -6.56 -7.15 -21.71
C VAL A 117 -6.21 -7.51 -20.26
N ALA A 118 -6.92 -8.48 -19.70
CA ALA A 118 -6.65 -8.95 -18.35
C ALA A 118 -5.33 -9.74 -18.31
N ASP A 119 -4.54 -9.59 -17.25
CA ASP A 119 -3.21 -10.21 -17.11
C ASP A 119 -3.24 -11.76 -17.20
N PHE A 120 -4.34 -12.37 -16.76
CA PHE A 120 -4.55 -13.82 -16.86
C PHE A 120 -5.04 -14.28 -18.24
N HIS A 121 -5.15 -13.38 -19.22
CA HIS A 121 -5.50 -13.77 -20.59
C HIS A 121 -4.29 -14.48 -21.22
N PRO A 122 -4.44 -15.73 -21.69
CA PRO A 122 -3.34 -16.41 -22.34
C PRO A 122 -2.95 -15.64 -23.61
N GLU A 123 -1.70 -15.18 -23.65
CA GLU A 123 -1.06 -14.75 -24.89
C GLU A 123 -1.13 -15.96 -25.84
N GLY A 124 -1.81 -15.82 -26.97
CA GLY A 124 -1.89 -16.90 -27.95
C GLY A 124 -0.48 -17.35 -28.37
N LEU A 125 -0.29 -18.65 -28.57
CA LEU A 125 0.90 -19.18 -29.25
C LEU A 125 1.05 -18.48 -30.60
N VAL A 126 1.97 -17.53 -30.70
CA VAL A 126 2.55 -17.06 -31.95
C VAL A 126 3.73 -17.95 -32.33
#